data_AF-A0A839UB88-F1
#
_entry.id   AF-A0A839UB88-F1
#
_cell.length_a   1.000
_cell.length_b   1.000
_cell.length_c   1.000
_cell.angle_alpha   90.00
_cell.angle_beta   90.00
_cell.angle_gamma   90.00
#
_symmetry.space_group_name_H-M   'P 1'
#
loop_
_entity.id
_entity.type
_entity.pdbx_description
1 polymer ?
#
loop_
_entity_poly.entity_id
_entity_poly.type
_entity_poly.pdbx_seq_one_letter_code
_entity_poly.pdbx_strand_id
1 'polypeptide(L)'
;MNTCTSSVADRLTSLRDLFSKWAVAGVPSGVDYPKSLNQARNWSNESLGIVKVGSKRDFTTTHPVYGAAVREINALIKKLGPPKNISPRVYKSQKARRLAAEDESRQYKEMLKQITKQWHETRFALESIQRDLVVERQDSKRLNQENQQLAQSLAKLKRELSNKSNPLRVVE
;
A
#
# COMPACT_ATOMS: atom_id res chain seq x y z
N MET A 1 6.62 -36.94 -25.99
CA MET A 1 7.72 -36.05 -26.41
C MET A 1 8.90 -36.34 -25.50
N ASN A 2 9.98 -36.91 -26.05
CA ASN A 2 11.10 -37.45 -25.29
C ASN A 2 11.96 -36.31 -24.70
N THR A 3 11.94 -36.12 -23.39
CA THR A 3 12.94 -35.30 -22.71
C THR A 3 14.23 -36.11 -22.65
N CYS A 4 15.10 -35.96 -23.66
CA CYS A 4 16.49 -36.40 -23.53
C CYS A 4 17.07 -35.73 -22.27
N THR A 5 17.39 -36.52 -21.25
CA THR A 5 18.06 -36.07 -20.04
C THR A 5 19.47 -35.63 -20.40
N SER A 6 19.63 -34.39 -20.86
CA SER A 6 20.92 -33.75 -21.09
C SER A 6 21.72 -33.73 -19.79
N SER A 7 23.01 -34.06 -19.85
CA SER A 7 23.88 -34.09 -18.67
C SER A 7 23.93 -32.73 -17.98
N VAL A 8 24.34 -32.68 -16.72
CA VAL A 8 24.63 -31.41 -16.02
C VAL A 8 25.69 -30.62 -16.78
N ALA A 9 26.70 -31.30 -17.34
CA ALA A 9 27.76 -30.70 -18.14
C ALA A 9 27.20 -30.00 -19.39
N ASP A 10 26.30 -30.67 -20.13
CA ASP A 10 25.69 -30.15 -21.37
C ASP A 10 24.81 -28.93 -21.09
N ARG A 11 24.12 -28.93 -19.95
CA ARG A 11 23.29 -27.79 -19.53
C ARG A 11 24.15 -26.58 -19.15
N LEU A 12 25.28 -26.81 -18.49
CA LEU A 12 26.22 -25.75 -18.13
C LEU A 12 26.91 -25.14 -19.35
N THR A 13 27.32 -25.96 -20.30
CA THR A 13 27.94 -25.51 -21.55
C THR A 13 26.95 -24.70 -22.39
N SER A 14 25.73 -25.20 -22.58
CA SER A 14 24.66 -24.46 -23.28
C SER A 14 24.39 -23.10 -22.66
N LEU A 15 24.32 -23.04 -21.32
CA LEU A 15 24.10 -21.79 -20.58
C LEU A 15 25.29 -20.83 -20.71
N ARG A 16 26.52 -21.33 -20.62
CA ARG A 16 27.75 -20.56 -20.80
C ARG A 16 27.80 -19.96 -22.21
N ASP A 17 27.55 -20.76 -23.24
CA ASP A 17 27.67 -20.34 -24.64
C ASP A 17 26.65 -19.25 -24.97
N LEU A 18 25.43 -19.37 -24.46
CA LEU A 18 24.41 -18.34 -24.62
C LEU A 18 24.85 -17.01 -23.99
N PHE A 19 25.30 -17.02 -22.73
CA PHE A 19 25.75 -15.79 -22.07
C PHE A 19 27.03 -15.24 -22.68
N SER A 20 27.89 -16.08 -23.24
CA SER A 20 29.07 -15.64 -23.98
C SER A 20 28.66 -14.88 -25.25
N LYS A 21 27.70 -15.42 -26.02
CA LYS A 21 27.13 -14.74 -27.19
C LYS A 21 26.51 -13.39 -26.82
N TRP A 22 25.69 -13.36 -25.77
CA TRP A 22 25.09 -12.10 -25.30
C TRP A 22 26.11 -11.11 -24.75
N ALA A 23 27.21 -11.58 -24.16
CA ALA A 23 28.27 -10.70 -23.67
C ALA A 23 29.04 -9.98 -24.78
N VAL A 24 28.89 -10.42 -26.04
CA VAL A 24 29.46 -9.80 -27.24
C VAL A 24 28.39 -9.03 -28.01
N ALA A 25 27.26 -9.67 -28.33
CA ALA A 25 26.22 -9.11 -29.19
C ALA A 25 25.16 -8.27 -28.46
N GLY A 26 25.14 -8.32 -27.13
CA GLY A 26 24.04 -7.81 -26.31
C GLY A 26 22.90 -8.82 -26.14
N VAL A 27 22.04 -8.56 -25.15
CA VAL A 27 20.84 -9.37 -24.91
C VAL A 27 19.73 -8.89 -25.87
N PRO A 28 19.05 -9.80 -26.59
CA PRO A 28 17.92 -9.43 -27.44
C PRO A 28 16.82 -8.69 -26.65
N SER A 29 16.22 -7.68 -27.27
CA SER A 29 15.14 -6.91 -26.64
C SER A 29 13.97 -7.81 -26.24
N GLY A 30 13.46 -7.63 -25.01
CA GLY A 30 12.32 -8.39 -24.48
C GLY A 30 12.65 -9.77 -23.89
N VAL A 31 13.92 -10.20 -23.88
CA VAL A 31 14.34 -11.46 -23.25
C VAL A 31 14.66 -11.25 -21.77
N ASP A 32 13.92 -11.93 -20.88
CA ASP A 32 14.28 -11.99 -19.47
C ASP A 32 15.42 -13.00 -19.24
N TYR A 33 16.42 -12.58 -18.48
CA TYR A 33 17.62 -13.36 -18.21
C TYR A 33 18.04 -13.24 -16.74
N PRO A 34 18.71 -14.28 -16.19
CA PRO A 34 19.07 -14.29 -14.79
C PRO A 34 20.17 -13.27 -14.48
N LYS A 35 19.95 -12.47 -13.44
CA LYS A 35 20.88 -11.44 -12.95
C LYS A 35 21.77 -11.94 -11.80
N SER A 36 21.63 -13.20 -11.43
CA SER A 36 22.43 -13.86 -10.39
C SER A 36 22.59 -15.35 -10.65
N LEU A 37 23.63 -15.97 -10.08
CA LEU A 37 23.84 -17.42 -10.14
C LEU A 37 22.64 -18.22 -9.62
N ASN A 38 22.00 -17.76 -8.55
CA ASN A 38 20.85 -18.45 -7.98
C ASN A 38 19.65 -18.47 -8.94
N GLN A 39 19.43 -17.38 -9.67
CA GLN A 39 18.42 -17.34 -10.74
C GLN A 39 18.84 -18.24 -11.91
N ALA A 40 20.10 -18.16 -12.34
CA ALA A 40 20.62 -18.94 -13.46
C ALA A 40 20.50 -20.45 -13.24
N ARG A 41 20.70 -20.94 -12.01
CA ARG A 41 20.54 -22.36 -11.66
C ARG A 41 19.17 -22.93 -12.00
N ASN A 42 18.12 -22.13 -11.76
CA ASN A 42 16.73 -22.53 -11.93
C ASN A 42 16.12 -22.04 -13.24
N TRP A 43 16.88 -21.28 -14.03
CA TRP A 43 16.38 -20.68 -15.25
C TRP A 43 16.26 -21.75 -16.35
N SER A 44 15.12 -21.75 -17.02
CA SER A 44 14.85 -22.56 -18.19
C SER A 44 14.12 -21.69 -19.21
N ASN A 45 14.51 -21.81 -20.47
CA ASN A 45 13.86 -21.13 -21.57
C ASN A 45 13.89 -22.03 -22.80
N GLU A 46 12.73 -22.58 -23.17
CA GLU A 46 12.59 -23.51 -24.28
C GLU A 46 12.95 -22.87 -25.62
N SER A 47 12.58 -21.59 -25.83
CA SER A 47 12.90 -20.85 -27.05
C SER A 47 14.41 -20.66 -27.29
N LEU A 48 15.21 -20.72 -26.23
CA LEU A 48 16.67 -20.58 -26.27
C LEU A 48 17.40 -21.92 -26.08
N GLY A 49 16.65 -23.03 -25.99
CA GLY A 49 17.22 -24.36 -25.73
C GLY A 49 17.84 -24.51 -24.33
N ILE A 50 17.49 -23.64 -23.37
CA ILE A 50 18.07 -23.67 -22.03
C ILE A 50 17.23 -24.52 -21.09
N VAL A 51 17.84 -25.59 -20.57
CA VAL A 51 17.25 -26.48 -19.56
C VAL A 51 17.81 -26.13 -18.19
N LYS A 52 16.93 -26.07 -17.17
CA LYS A 52 17.32 -25.82 -15.78
C LYS A 52 18.36 -26.83 -15.31
N VAL A 53 19.39 -26.38 -14.58
CA VAL A 53 20.38 -27.28 -13.96
C VAL A 53 19.80 -27.90 -12.67
N GLY A 54 19.12 -27.09 -11.85
CA GLY A 54 18.30 -27.52 -10.71
C GLY A 54 19.10 -27.93 -9.46
N SER A 55 20.15 -28.72 -9.60
CA SER A 55 20.95 -29.20 -8.45
C SER A 55 21.81 -28.08 -7.86
N LYS A 56 21.61 -27.80 -6.57
CA LYS A 56 22.44 -26.83 -5.83
C LYS A 56 23.86 -27.34 -5.64
N ARG A 57 24.08 -28.65 -5.50
CA ARG A 57 25.41 -29.24 -5.28
C ARG A 57 26.29 -29.12 -6.53
N ASP A 58 25.70 -29.39 -7.69
CA ASP A 58 26.42 -29.38 -8.98
C ASP A 58 26.60 -27.96 -9.53
N PHE A 59 25.73 -27.02 -9.13
CA PHE A 59 25.79 -25.60 -9.52
C PHE A 59 26.44 -24.75 -8.41
N THR A 60 27.68 -25.08 -8.03
CA THR A 60 28.50 -24.28 -7.11
C THR A 60 29.87 -23.97 -7.71
N THR A 61 30.48 -22.86 -7.31
CA THR A 61 31.82 -22.46 -7.77
C THR A 61 32.94 -23.33 -7.22
N THR A 62 32.67 -24.08 -6.14
CA THR A 62 33.62 -24.97 -5.45
C THR A 62 33.49 -26.43 -5.89
N HIS A 63 32.59 -26.75 -6.81
CA HIS A 63 32.44 -28.11 -7.30
C HIS A 63 33.71 -28.54 -8.07
N PRO A 64 34.27 -29.75 -7.83
CA PRO A 64 35.53 -30.17 -8.43
C PRO A 64 35.49 -30.24 -9.96
N VAL A 65 34.39 -30.73 -10.53
CA VAL A 65 34.21 -30.86 -12.00
C VAL A 65 33.62 -29.58 -12.62
N TYR A 66 32.48 -29.11 -12.12
CA TYR A 66 31.72 -28.00 -12.74
C TYR A 66 32.06 -26.60 -12.22
N GLY A 67 32.86 -26.47 -11.15
CA GLY A 67 33.07 -25.19 -10.48
C GLY A 67 33.76 -24.13 -11.33
N ALA A 68 34.60 -24.54 -12.28
CA ALA A 68 35.19 -23.64 -13.27
C ALA A 68 34.11 -23.03 -14.19
N ALA A 69 33.23 -23.86 -14.76
CA ALA A 69 32.13 -23.41 -15.61
C ALA A 69 31.16 -22.48 -14.87
N VAL A 70 30.82 -22.80 -13.61
CA VAL A 70 29.94 -21.95 -12.78
C VAL A 70 30.59 -20.57 -12.50
N ARG A 71 31.91 -20.51 -12.31
CA ARG A 71 32.63 -19.23 -12.14
C ARG A 71 32.59 -18.38 -13.40
N GLU A 72 32.77 -18.98 -14.57
CA GLU A 72 32.69 -18.28 -15.86
C GLU A 72 31.28 -17.74 -16.12
N ILE A 73 30.25 -18.56 -15.88
CA ILE A 73 28.84 -18.15 -15.96
C ILE A 73 28.58 -16.94 -15.06
N ASN A 74 29.10 -16.95 -13.83
CA ASN A 74 28.97 -15.80 -12.91
C ASN A 74 29.62 -14.53 -13.46
N ALA A 75 30.80 -14.65 -14.06
CA ALA A 75 31.51 -13.52 -14.66
C ALA A 75 30.72 -12.95 -15.85
N LEU A 76 30.15 -13.81 -16.69
CA LEU A 76 29.31 -13.41 -17.81
C LEU A 76 28.03 -12.70 -17.35
N ILE A 77 27.31 -13.24 -16.35
CA ILE A 77 26.13 -12.58 -15.78
C ILE A 77 26.47 -11.19 -15.24
N LYS A 78 27.62 -11.03 -14.57
CA LYS A 78 28.07 -9.71 -14.07
C LYS A 78 28.38 -8.74 -15.20
N LYS A 79 28.95 -9.21 -16.31
CA LYS A 79 29.24 -8.41 -17.51
C LYS A 79 27.96 -7.99 -18.24
N LEU A 80 26.92 -8.83 -18.21
CA LEU A 80 25.60 -8.54 -18.77
C LEU A 80 24.74 -7.65 -17.87
N GLY A 81 25.08 -7.51 -16.59
CA GLY A 81 24.36 -6.63 -15.67
C GLY A 81 24.62 -5.15 -15.97
N PRO A 82 23.70 -4.24 -15.58
CA PRO A 82 23.97 -2.81 -15.67
C PRO A 82 25.25 -2.50 -14.89
N PRO A 83 26.08 -1.53 -15.36
CA PRO A 83 27.26 -1.12 -14.61
C PRO A 83 26.80 -0.78 -13.19
N LYS A 84 27.37 -1.45 -12.18
CA LYS A 84 27.08 -1.11 -10.80
C LYS A 84 27.53 0.33 -10.63
N ASN A 85 26.58 1.25 -10.56
CA ASN A 85 26.78 2.57 -9.99
C ASN A 85 27.09 2.33 -8.52
N ILE A 86 28.36 2.06 -8.21
CA ILE A 86 28.86 1.95 -6.85
C ILE A 86 28.92 3.38 -6.34
N SER A 87 27.76 3.96 -6.04
CA SER A 87 27.74 5.17 -5.23
C SER A 87 28.35 4.78 -3.88
N PRO A 88 29.45 5.42 -3.46
CA PRO A 88 30.13 5.04 -2.23
C PRO A 88 29.12 5.16 -1.09
N ARG A 89 28.95 4.06 -0.33
CA ARG A 89 28.10 4.06 0.85
C ARG A 89 28.67 5.05 1.85
N VAL A 90 28.03 6.23 1.97
CA VAL A 90 28.45 7.25 2.92
C VAL A 90 28.31 6.69 4.34
N TYR A 91 29.45 6.45 4.99
CA TYR A 91 29.46 5.95 6.35
C TYR A 91 29.02 7.08 7.30
N LYS A 92 27.82 6.95 7.87
CA LYS A 92 27.39 7.80 8.99
C LYS A 92 27.99 7.27 10.28
N SER A 93 28.71 8.14 11.00
CA SER A 93 29.23 7.83 12.34
C SER A 93 28.11 7.48 13.31
N GLN A 94 28.41 6.68 14.34
CA GLN A 94 27.44 6.31 15.36
C GLN A 94 26.87 7.53 16.08
N LYS A 95 27.70 8.55 16.34
CA LYS A 95 27.29 9.83 16.92
C LYS A 95 26.25 10.56 16.05
N ALA A 96 26.48 10.63 14.74
CA ALA A 96 25.54 11.27 13.81
C ALA A 96 24.21 10.54 13.74
N ARG A 97 24.21 9.20 13.78
CA ARG A 97 22.97 8.40 13.82
C ARG A 97 22.19 8.62 15.10
N ARG A 98 22.88 8.67 16.23
CA ARG A 98 22.26 8.92 17.54
C ARG A 98 21.63 10.31 17.61
N LEU A 99 22.35 11.34 17.16
CA LEU A 99 21.83 12.71 17.15
C LEU A 99 20.58 12.82 16.27
N ALA A 100 20.61 12.26 15.06
CA ALA A 100 19.45 12.23 14.17
C ALA A 100 18.24 11.52 14.83
N ALA A 101 18.47 10.37 15.48
CA ALA A 101 17.40 9.66 16.18
C ALA A 101 16.85 10.43 17.39
N GLU A 102 17.70 11.15 18.12
CA GLU A 102 17.29 12.02 19.23
C GLU A 102 16.46 13.21 18.73
N ASP A 103 16.87 13.84 17.63
CA ASP A 103 16.16 14.94 17.00
C ASP A 103 14.79 14.48 16.45
N GLU A 104 14.75 13.34 15.76
CA GLU A 104 13.49 12.70 15.32
C GLU A 104 12.58 12.41 16.52
N SER A 105 13.13 11.85 17.61
CA SER A 105 12.36 11.58 18.83
C SER A 105 11.78 12.85 19.46
N ARG A 106 12.51 13.97 19.42
CA ARG A 106 12.01 15.28 19.89
C ARG A 106 10.87 15.77 19.02
N GLN A 107 11.03 15.72 17.70
CA GLN A 107 9.98 16.12 16.75
C GLN A 107 8.71 15.31 16.96
N TYR A 108 8.81 13.98 17.09
CA TYR A 108 7.65 13.14 17.35
C TYR A 108 6.96 13.46 18.68
N LYS A 109 7.72 13.74 19.75
CA LYS A 109 7.14 14.14 21.04
C LYS A 109 6.39 15.46 20.94
N GLU A 110 6.90 16.41 20.17
CA GLU A 110 6.28 17.70 19.99
C GLU A 110 4.99 17.60 19.16
N MET A 111 5.02 16.83 18.07
CA MET A 111 3.82 16.49 17.28
C MET A 111 2.76 15.79 18.14
N LEU A 112 3.15 14.83 18.98
CA LEU A 112 2.24 14.12 19.87
C LEU A 112 1.52 15.10 20.82
N LYS A 113 2.26 16.04 21.41
CA LYS A 113 1.69 17.07 22.28
C LYS A 113 0.68 17.95 21.54
N GLN A 114 1.03 18.38 20.33
CA GLN A 114 0.15 19.22 19.50
C GLN A 114 -1.14 18.49 19.15
N ILE A 115 -1.05 17.25 18.66
CA ILE A 115 -2.22 16.42 18.31
C ILE A 115 -3.10 16.18 19.54
N THR A 116 -2.48 15.88 20.69
CA THR A 116 -3.23 15.66 21.94
C THR A 116 -3.99 16.92 22.36
N LYS A 117 -3.35 18.09 22.26
CA LYS A 117 -4.00 19.38 22.53
C LYS A 117 -5.19 19.62 21.60
N GLN A 118 -5.00 19.46 20.30
CA GLN A 118 -6.07 19.60 19.30
C GLN A 118 -7.23 18.62 19.55
N TRP A 119 -6.91 17.38 19.94
CA TRP A 119 -7.93 16.39 20.28
C TRP A 119 -8.77 16.82 21.48
N HIS A 120 -8.14 17.34 22.54
CA HIS A 120 -8.88 17.87 23.69
C HIS A 120 -9.74 19.08 23.31
N GLU A 121 -9.18 20.05 22.58
CA GLU A 121 -9.91 21.25 22.13
C GLU A 121 -11.15 20.87 21.29
N THR A 122 -10.97 20.00 20.29
CA THR A 122 -12.06 19.53 19.43
C THR A 122 -13.11 18.74 20.22
N ARG A 123 -12.69 17.89 21.15
CA ARG A 123 -13.60 17.15 22.03
C ARG A 123 -14.43 18.10 22.89
N PHE A 124 -13.81 19.10 23.53
CA PHE A 124 -14.54 20.08 24.35
C PHE A 124 -15.54 20.89 23.52
N ALA A 125 -15.17 21.31 22.31
CA ALA A 125 -16.07 21.99 21.40
C ALA A 125 -17.25 21.11 20.98
N LEU A 126 -17.00 19.83 20.67
CA LEU A 126 -18.05 18.88 20.32
C LEU A 126 -19.00 18.64 21.50
N GLU A 127 -18.47 18.49 22.71
CA GLU A 127 -19.28 18.35 23.92
C GLU A 127 -20.15 19.59 24.19
N SER A 128 -19.67 20.81 23.90
CA SER A 128 -20.51 22.01 24.04
C SER A 128 -21.64 22.03 23.02
N ILE A 129 -21.33 21.80 21.74
CA ILE A 129 -22.32 21.76 20.66
C ILE A 129 -23.37 20.69 20.94
N GLN A 130 -22.97 19.54 21.48
CA GLN A 130 -23.89 18.47 21.84
C GLN A 130 -24.86 18.88 22.97
N ARG A 131 -24.39 19.65 23.97
CA ARG A 131 -25.27 20.19 25.02
C ARG A 131 -26.25 21.20 24.44
N ASP A 132 -25.78 22.12 23.61
CA ASP A 132 -26.61 23.14 22.98
C ASP A 132 -27.68 22.50 22.09
N LEU A 133 -27.32 21.47 21.32
CA LEU A 133 -28.25 20.70 20.50
C LEU A 133 -29.36 20.04 21.34
N VAL A 134 -29.04 19.56 22.54
CA VAL A 134 -30.04 18.96 23.44
C VAL A 134 -31.02 20.01 23.91
N VAL A 135 -30.55 21.20 24.30
CA VAL A 135 -31.40 22.33 24.71
C VAL A 135 -32.31 22.75 23.56
N GLU A 136 -31.76 23.02 22.38
CA GLU A 136 -32.53 23.42 21.19
C GLU A 136 -33.59 22.40 20.79
N ARG A 137 -33.29 21.10 20.94
CA ARG A 137 -34.27 20.02 20.69
C ARG A 137 -35.40 20.02 21.71
N GLN A 138 -35.11 20.34 22.97
CA GLN A 138 -36.15 20.46 24.00
C GLN A 138 -37.03 21.67 23.74
N ASP A 139 -36.45 22.81 23.41
CA ASP A 139 -37.20 24.03 23.07
C ASP A 139 -38.04 23.86 21.81
N SER A 140 -37.49 23.25 20.77
CA SER A 140 -38.24 22.92 19.56
C SER A 140 -39.45 22.01 19.84
N LYS A 141 -39.30 21.03 20.76
CA LYS A 141 -40.42 20.17 21.17
C LYS A 141 -41.48 20.97 21.94
N ARG A 142 -41.07 21.82 22.87
CA ARG A 142 -41.98 22.68 23.65
C ARG A 142 -42.77 23.62 22.74
N LEU A 143 -42.08 24.35 21.84
CA LEU A 143 -42.72 25.26 20.89
C LEU A 143 -43.68 24.53 19.95
N ASN A 144 -43.35 23.31 19.52
CA ASN A 144 -44.26 22.50 18.71
C ASN A 144 -45.53 22.11 19.48
N GLN A 145 -45.41 21.78 20.77
CA GLN A 145 -46.58 21.49 21.62
C GLN A 145 -47.45 22.74 21.81
N GLU A 146 -46.84 23.89 22.09
CA GLU A 146 -47.56 25.18 22.22
C GLU A 146 -48.29 25.54 20.91
N ASN A 147 -47.63 25.40 19.76
CA ASN A 147 -48.25 25.62 18.46
C ASN A 147 -49.43 24.69 18.20
N GLN A 148 -49.34 23.40 18.59
CA GLN A 148 -50.45 22.47 18.47
C GLN A 148 -51.63 22.88 19.36
N GLN A 149 -51.38 23.29 20.59
CA GLN A 149 -52.42 23.76 21.50
C GLN A 149 -53.10 25.03 20.99
N LEU A 150 -52.32 26.00 20.50
CA LEU A 150 -52.84 27.23 19.90
C LEU A 150 -53.62 26.95 18.61
N ALA A 151 -53.17 26.02 17.77
CA ALA A 151 -53.90 25.61 16.58
C ALA A 151 -55.25 24.97 16.92
N GLN A 152 -55.30 24.14 17.97
CA GLN A 152 -56.54 23.55 18.47
C GLN A 152 -57.49 24.59 19.05
N SER A 153 -56.99 25.54 19.83
CA SER A 153 -57.82 26.61 20.41
C SER A 153 -58.37 27.54 19.33
N LEU A 154 -57.56 27.91 18.34
CA LEU A 154 -58.01 28.66 17.16
C LEU A 154 -59.07 27.89 16.37
N ALA A 155 -58.88 26.59 16.15
CA ALA A 155 -59.87 25.76 15.46
C ALA A 155 -61.19 25.70 16.23
N LYS A 156 -61.15 25.59 17.56
CA LYS A 156 -62.34 25.60 18.43
C LYS A 156 -63.05 26.96 18.36
N LEU A 157 -62.34 28.06 18.53
CA LEU A 157 -62.90 29.42 18.46
C LEU A 157 -63.50 29.71 17.08
N LYS A 158 -62.85 29.27 16.00
CA LYS A 158 -63.41 29.39 14.63
C LYS A 158 -64.72 28.64 14.49
N ARG A 159 -64.85 27.43 15.05
CA ARG A 159 -66.12 26.66 15.06
C ARG A 159 -67.21 27.37 15.89
N GLU A 160 -66.85 27.92 17.05
CA GLU A 160 -67.81 28.67 17.87
C GLU A 160 -68.30 29.93 17.15
N LEU A 161 -67.39 30.66 16.48
CA LEU A 161 -67.75 31.82 15.67
C LEU A 161 -68.61 31.46 14.47
N SER A 162 -68.30 30.38 13.74
CA SER A 162 -69.15 29.93 12.62
C SER A 162 -70.54 29.53 13.10
N ASN A 163 -70.66 28.87 14.26
CA ASN A 163 -71.95 28.50 14.82
C ASN A 163 -72.75 29.72 15.29
N LYS A 164 -72.10 30.74 15.85
CA LYS A 164 -72.74 32.01 16.25
C LYS A 164 -73.05 32.94 15.07
N SER A 165 -72.26 32.88 14.00
CA SER A 165 -72.46 33.62 12.75
C SER A 165 -73.53 32.99 11.85
N ASN A 166 -74.01 31.79 12.17
CA ASN A 166 -75.06 31.11 11.41
C ASN A 166 -76.37 30.99 12.22
N PRO A 167 -76.94 32.08 12.77
CA PRO A 167 -78.30 32.04 13.24
C PRO A 167 -79.20 32.04 11.99
N LEU A 168 -79.99 30.98 11.80
CA LEU A 168 -81.05 30.87 10.79
C LEU A 168 -80.59 30.48 9.36
N ARG A 169 -80.47 29.16 9.13
CA ARG A 169 -80.82 28.58 7.84
C ARG A 169 -81.46 27.20 8.01
N VAL A 170 -82.55 27.18 8.77
CA VAL A 170 -83.58 26.13 8.69
C VAL A 170 -84.93 26.85 8.79
N VAL A 171 -85.45 27.27 7.64
CA VAL A 171 -86.88 27.51 7.43
C VAL A 171 -87.19 26.94 6.05
N GLU A 172 -88.28 26.17 6.01
CA GLU A 172 -88.87 25.35 4.93
C GLU A 172 -88.37 23.91 4.81
#